data_AF-B8HJA4-F1
#
_entry.id   AF-B8HJA4-F1
#
_cell.length_a   1.000
_cell.length_b   1.000
_cell.length_c   1.000
_cell.angle_alpha   90.00
_cell.angle_beta   90.00
_cell.angle_gamma   90.00
#
_symmetry.space_group_name_H-M   'P 1'
#
loop_
_entity.id
_entity.type
_entity.pdbx_description
1 polymer ?
#
loop_
_entity_poly.entity_id
_entity_poly.type
_entity_poly.pdbx_seq_one_letter_code
_entity_poly.pdbx_strand_id
1 'polypeptide(L)'
;MQNKALGLISVAAIPGLVLGVVFSLLLLLAPAKSLASCGSTTSVAFSAGTEVEGYTVEQLKNAAAIMGAGKALDLSVKGQMISVMVSLGESGLRVLDYGDGPGPDSRGLFQQRDNGAWGSYADRMDPTISATNFIKALQKVEGWELLEPTLAGNKVQRNADPYHYQKYWPEAVKLVQALSDGKFSLEGSDCAIPGKTGAGDDYPWKDSPTWVQIGANDASTSPLNFYYRECVDFALWRVNQQMGSTGEPFKFLNGSFRPDGQRLGSAVTWKSGWDAKGWPTGSVPRVGSVVWYAPGTGGADPTYGHVAVVKEVKDDGTYVEEGYNGNPPPDDHNYYTRTVSSDVPSAFLYLPTQEEK
;
A
#
# COMPACT_ATOMS: atom_id res chain seq x y z
N MET A 1 -43.11 50.86 59.70
CA MET A 1 -43.04 49.82 60.74
C MET A 1 -43.92 48.66 60.26
N GLN A 2 -43.36 47.76 59.44
CA GLN A 2 -42.95 46.39 59.78
C GLN A 2 -44.10 45.49 60.27
N ASN A 3 -44.56 44.57 59.41
CA ASN A 3 -44.34 43.13 59.62
C ASN A 3 -44.57 42.35 58.33
N LYS A 4 -43.56 41.53 57.99
CA LYS A 4 -43.50 40.64 56.82
C LYS A 4 -44.11 39.29 57.19
N ALA A 5 -44.98 38.75 56.34
CA ALA A 5 -45.39 37.35 56.40
C ALA A 5 -44.57 36.54 55.39
N LEU A 6 -43.86 35.53 55.90
CA LEU A 6 -43.14 34.49 55.17
C LEU A 6 -44.14 33.52 54.51
N GLY A 7 -43.99 33.27 53.22
CA GLY A 7 -44.59 32.12 52.53
C GLY A 7 -43.48 31.21 52.00
N LEU A 8 -43.47 29.96 52.46
CA LEU A 8 -42.48 28.93 52.14
C LEU A 8 -42.43 28.61 50.63
N ILE A 9 -41.24 28.62 50.03
CA ILE A 9 -40.95 27.87 48.81
C ILE A 9 -40.19 26.60 49.22
N SER A 10 -40.89 25.48 49.15
CA SER A 10 -40.34 24.15 49.39
C SER A 10 -39.32 23.79 48.31
N VAL A 11 -38.10 23.49 48.74
CA VAL A 11 -37.04 22.86 47.94
C VAL A 11 -37.44 21.41 47.67
N ALA A 12 -37.79 21.10 46.43
CA ALA A 12 -37.97 19.72 45.97
C ALA A 12 -37.39 19.56 44.56
N ALA A 13 -36.06 19.63 44.46
CA ALA A 13 -35.31 19.31 43.25
C ALA A 13 -34.03 18.53 43.60
N ILE A 14 -34.15 17.46 44.40
CA ILE A 14 -32.99 16.63 44.81
C ILE A 14 -33.26 15.10 44.81
N PRO A 15 -33.93 14.51 43.79
CA PRO A 15 -33.67 13.08 43.52
C PRO A 15 -32.91 12.82 42.21
N GLY A 16 -33.06 13.69 41.20
CA GLY A 16 -32.51 13.44 39.86
C GLY A 16 -30.99 13.62 39.75
N LEU A 17 -30.41 14.54 40.53
CA LEU A 17 -28.99 14.87 40.41
C LEU A 17 -28.08 13.84 41.10
N VAL A 18 -28.57 13.14 42.13
CA VAL A 18 -27.76 12.17 42.89
C VAL A 18 -27.64 10.85 42.14
N LEU A 19 -28.67 10.39 41.43
CA LEU A 19 -28.59 9.17 40.63
C LEU A 19 -27.64 9.32 39.42
N GLY A 20 -27.61 10.49 38.77
CA GLY A 20 -26.73 10.75 37.63
C GLY A 20 -25.24 10.78 37.99
N VAL A 21 -24.91 11.30 39.18
CA VAL A 21 -23.52 11.36 39.67
C VAL A 21 -23.04 9.98 40.14
N VAL A 22 -23.91 9.18 40.77
CA VAL A 22 -23.57 7.81 41.19
C VAL A 22 -23.38 6.89 39.99
N PHE A 23 -24.18 7.01 38.93
CA PHE A 23 -23.99 6.23 37.70
C PHE A 23 -22.74 6.67 36.92
N SER A 24 -22.36 7.95 37.02
CA SER A 24 -21.12 8.47 36.41
C SER A 24 -19.85 8.06 37.17
N LEU A 25 -19.90 7.93 38.49
CA LEU A 25 -18.76 7.44 39.28
C LEU A 25 -18.55 5.92 39.16
N LEU A 26 -19.59 5.12 38.92
CA LEU A 26 -19.47 3.66 38.72
C LEU A 26 -18.83 3.28 37.37
N LEU A 27 -18.81 4.18 36.39
CA LEU A 27 -18.10 4.01 35.12
C LEU A 27 -16.60 4.37 35.19
N LEU A 28 -16.15 5.02 36.28
CA LEU A 28 -14.76 5.46 36.48
C LEU A 28 -13.91 4.50 37.33
N LEU A 29 -14.51 3.42 37.86
CA LEU A 29 -13.84 2.44 38.73
C LEU A 29 -13.81 1.01 38.15
N ALA A 30 -14.26 0.83 36.90
CA ALA A 30 -14.01 -0.41 36.18
C ALA A 30 -12.51 -0.49 35.85
N PRO A 31 -11.82 -1.62 36.10
CA PRO A 31 -10.43 -1.76 35.71
C PRO A 31 -10.36 -1.60 34.19
N ALA A 32 -9.63 -0.57 33.73
CA ALA A 32 -9.29 -0.46 32.33
C ALA A 32 -8.63 -1.78 31.92
N LYS A 33 -9.27 -2.54 31.03
CA LYS A 33 -8.56 -3.58 30.29
C LYS A 33 -7.40 -2.86 29.63
N SER A 34 -6.19 -3.26 30.02
CA SER A 34 -4.96 -2.84 29.34
C SER A 34 -5.19 -3.02 27.84
N LEU A 35 -5.26 -1.90 27.11
CA LEU A 35 -4.87 -1.95 25.71
C LEU A 35 -3.41 -2.38 25.76
N ALA A 36 -3.14 -3.56 25.20
CA ALA A 36 -1.78 -3.97 24.91
C ALA A 36 -1.17 -2.83 24.10
N SER A 37 -0.19 -2.14 24.70
CA SER A 37 0.62 -1.17 24.00
C SER A 37 1.44 -1.95 22.99
N CYS A 38 1.06 -1.92 21.71
CA CYS A 38 1.91 -2.35 20.61
C CYS A 38 2.99 -1.27 20.38
N GLY A 39 3.88 -1.13 21.36
CA GLY A 39 5.15 -0.46 21.15
C GLY A 39 6.10 -1.44 20.49
N SER A 40 6.13 -1.47 19.17
CA SER A 40 7.07 -2.32 18.42
C SER A 40 8.19 -1.46 17.86
N THR A 41 9.33 -1.48 18.55
CA THR A 41 10.63 -1.24 17.94
C THR A 41 10.87 -2.39 16.95
N THR A 42 10.63 -2.16 15.66
CA THR A 42 10.98 -3.14 14.64
C THR A 42 12.49 -3.35 14.69
N SER A 43 12.94 -4.59 14.85
CA SER A 43 14.34 -4.99 14.76
C SER A 43 14.48 -5.86 13.51
N VAL A 44 15.34 -5.44 12.58
CA VAL A 44 15.66 -6.24 11.40
C VAL A 44 16.75 -7.22 11.85
N ALA A 45 16.38 -8.46 12.09
CA ALA A 45 17.34 -9.54 12.25
C ALA A 45 17.40 -10.28 10.92
N PHE A 46 18.55 -10.23 10.25
CA PHE A 46 18.83 -11.08 9.09
C PHE A 46 18.80 -12.54 9.55
N SER A 47 17.81 -13.30 9.11
CA SER A 47 17.86 -14.75 9.22
C SER A 47 18.71 -15.28 8.06
N ALA A 48 19.69 -16.13 8.33
CA ALA A 48 20.61 -16.67 7.33
C ALA A 48 19.95 -17.61 6.29
N GLY A 49 18.61 -17.65 6.21
CA GLY A 49 17.83 -18.53 5.35
C GLY A 49 16.85 -17.82 4.42
N THR A 50 16.89 -16.49 4.27
CA THR A 50 16.06 -15.80 3.27
C THR A 50 16.59 -16.11 1.87
N GLU A 51 15.84 -16.89 1.11
CA GLU A 51 16.12 -17.19 -0.30
C GLU A 51 15.21 -16.34 -1.20
N VAL A 52 15.81 -15.69 -2.20
CA VAL A 52 15.07 -14.98 -3.25
C VAL A 52 15.57 -15.50 -4.58
N GLU A 53 14.68 -16.10 -5.36
CA GLU A 53 15.01 -16.63 -6.69
C GLU A 53 15.72 -15.57 -7.55
N GLY A 54 16.86 -15.95 -8.12
CA GLY A 54 17.72 -15.10 -8.95
C GLY A 54 18.82 -14.34 -8.20
N TYR A 55 18.89 -14.43 -6.87
CA TYR A 55 19.87 -13.71 -6.05
C TYR A 55 20.70 -14.62 -5.15
N THR A 56 21.99 -14.33 -5.09
CA THR A 56 22.91 -15.00 -4.17
C THR A 56 22.76 -14.47 -2.74
N VAL A 57 23.15 -15.28 -1.75
CA VAL A 57 23.17 -14.87 -0.34
C VAL A 57 23.98 -13.59 -0.13
N GLU A 58 25.07 -13.39 -0.88
CA GLU A 58 25.89 -12.18 -0.80
C GLU A 58 25.13 -10.93 -1.30
N GLN A 59 24.44 -11.03 -2.43
CA GLN A 59 23.60 -9.94 -2.94
C GLN A 59 22.47 -9.59 -1.97
N LEU A 60 21.87 -10.60 -1.32
CA LEU A 60 20.84 -10.38 -0.31
C LEU A 60 21.40 -9.72 0.96
N LYS A 61 22.61 -10.07 1.39
CA LYS A 61 23.32 -9.37 2.48
C LYS A 61 23.57 -7.90 2.12
N ASN A 62 23.99 -7.63 0.89
CA ASN A 62 24.23 -6.26 0.42
C ASN A 62 22.93 -5.45 0.33
N ALA A 63 21.83 -6.03 -0.16
CA ALA A 63 20.51 -5.40 -0.13
C ALA A 63 20.04 -5.12 1.30
N ALA A 64 20.24 -6.05 2.23
CA ALA A 64 19.93 -5.84 3.65
C ALA A 64 20.79 -4.73 4.27
N ALA A 65 22.06 -4.61 3.89
CA ALA A 65 22.92 -3.51 4.33
C ALA A 65 22.40 -2.14 3.84
N ILE A 66 21.91 -2.06 2.60
CA ILE A 66 21.27 -0.85 2.05
C ILE A 66 20.01 -0.49 2.87
N MET A 67 19.14 -1.46 3.13
CA MET A 67 17.92 -1.25 3.92
C MET A 67 18.24 -0.85 5.36
N GLY A 68 19.24 -1.49 5.98
CA GLY A 68 19.72 -1.16 7.31
C GLY A 68 20.25 0.27 7.41
N ALA A 69 21.03 0.71 6.42
CA ALA A 69 21.51 2.09 6.32
C ALA A 69 20.35 3.08 6.12
N GLY A 70 19.37 2.77 5.28
CA GLY A 70 18.18 3.60 5.09
C GLY A 70 17.38 3.75 6.37
N LYS A 71 17.15 2.66 7.10
CA LYS A 71 16.50 2.70 8.40
C LYS A 71 17.26 3.56 9.42
N ALA A 72 18.59 3.44 9.47
CA ALA A 72 19.42 4.24 10.36
C ALA A 72 19.38 5.76 10.05
N LEU A 73 18.90 6.14 8.86
CA LEU A 73 18.74 7.52 8.39
C LEU A 73 17.26 7.92 8.27
N ASP A 74 16.35 7.18 8.90
CA ASP A 74 14.88 7.40 8.84
C ASP A 74 14.34 7.51 7.41
N LEU A 75 14.96 6.79 6.47
CA LEU A 75 14.54 6.76 5.07
C LEU A 75 13.27 5.92 4.91
N SER A 76 12.29 6.48 4.21
CA SER A 76 11.05 5.76 3.87
C SER A 76 11.32 4.47 3.08
N VAL A 77 10.39 3.53 3.14
CA VAL A 77 10.47 2.27 2.37
C VAL A 77 10.66 2.55 0.88
N LYS A 78 9.99 3.58 0.32
CA LYS A 78 10.21 4.04 -1.07
C LYS A 78 11.67 4.43 -1.31
N GLY A 79 12.31 5.16 -0.39
CA GLY A 79 13.72 5.51 -0.50
C GLY A 79 14.67 4.31 -0.39
N GLN A 80 14.33 3.33 0.44
CA GLN A 80 15.07 2.06 0.52
C GLN A 80 14.98 1.29 -0.80
N MET A 81 13.78 1.20 -1.40
CA MET A 81 13.57 0.62 -2.72
C MET A 81 14.34 1.36 -3.81
N ILE A 82 14.36 2.70 -3.81
CA ILE A 82 15.18 3.49 -4.76
C ILE A 82 16.66 3.14 -4.59
N SER A 83 17.14 3.01 -3.36
CA SER A 83 18.54 2.69 -3.09
C SER A 83 18.91 1.28 -3.57
N VAL A 84 18.03 0.30 -3.38
CA VAL A 84 18.20 -1.06 -3.92
C VAL A 84 18.13 -1.07 -5.45
N MET A 85 17.21 -0.32 -6.06
CA MET A 85 17.06 -0.18 -7.53
C MET A 85 18.32 0.41 -8.16
N VAL A 86 18.91 1.45 -7.56
CA VAL A 86 20.15 2.04 -8.07
C VAL A 86 21.30 1.04 -7.93
N SER A 87 21.46 0.40 -6.77
CA SER A 87 22.53 -0.59 -6.58
C SER A 87 22.40 -1.81 -7.53
N LEU A 88 21.17 -2.23 -7.85
CA LEU A 88 20.91 -3.21 -8.90
C LEU A 88 21.41 -2.75 -10.27
N GLY A 89 21.15 -1.49 -10.63
CA GLY A 89 21.59 -0.95 -11.92
C GLY A 89 23.09 -0.74 -12.04
N GLU A 90 23.75 -0.36 -10.94
CA GLU A 90 25.19 -0.07 -10.93
C GLU A 90 26.05 -1.33 -10.85
N SER A 91 25.64 -2.31 -10.04
CA SER A 91 26.51 -3.46 -9.72
C SER A 91 25.76 -4.80 -9.68
N GLY A 92 24.44 -4.79 -9.82
CA GLY A 92 23.61 -5.95 -9.53
C GLY A 92 23.73 -6.38 -8.06
N LEU A 93 23.85 -5.42 -7.12
CA LEU A 93 24.04 -5.65 -5.67
C LEU A 93 25.37 -6.31 -5.30
N ARG A 94 26.45 -6.03 -6.04
CA ARG A 94 27.79 -6.58 -5.77
C ARG A 94 28.76 -5.46 -5.40
N VAL A 95 29.64 -5.73 -4.45
CA VAL A 95 30.73 -4.80 -4.13
C VAL A 95 31.82 -4.99 -5.18
N LEU A 96 31.87 -4.10 -6.18
CA LEU A 96 32.85 -4.19 -7.26
C LEU A 96 34.09 -3.35 -6.95
N ASP A 97 35.28 -3.95 -7.11
CA ASP A 97 36.57 -3.26 -6.98
C ASP A 97 37.09 -2.69 -8.33
N TYR A 98 36.18 -2.47 -9.27
CA TYR A 98 36.48 -1.87 -10.56
C TYR A 98 35.26 -1.07 -11.02
N GLY A 99 35.51 -0.13 -11.92
CA GLY A 99 34.47 0.59 -12.64
C GLY A 99 34.60 0.41 -14.15
N ASP A 100 33.76 1.11 -14.89
CA ASP A 100 33.67 1.00 -16.35
C ASP A 100 34.52 2.08 -17.07
N GLY A 101 34.42 2.14 -18.40
CA GLY A 101 35.20 3.10 -19.21
C GLY A 101 34.99 4.57 -18.80
N PRO A 102 33.74 5.04 -18.65
CA PRO A 102 33.43 6.36 -18.11
C PRO A 102 33.89 6.60 -16.66
N GLY A 103 33.92 5.56 -15.82
CA GLY A 103 34.28 5.67 -14.40
C GLY A 103 35.23 4.59 -13.90
N PRO A 104 36.49 4.52 -14.36
CA PRO A 104 37.39 3.40 -14.01
C PRO A 104 37.77 3.34 -12.51
N ASP A 105 37.68 4.46 -11.81
CA ASP A 105 37.87 4.65 -10.37
C ASP A 105 36.59 4.43 -9.55
N SER A 106 35.44 4.16 -10.18
CA SER A 106 34.18 3.85 -9.47
C SER A 106 34.28 2.55 -8.68
N ARG A 107 33.70 2.52 -7.47
CA ARG A 107 33.78 1.36 -6.56
C ARG A 107 32.47 1.08 -5.84
N GLY A 108 32.32 -0.18 -5.41
CA GLY A 108 31.26 -0.62 -4.52
C GLY A 108 29.89 -0.75 -5.16
N LEU A 109 28.87 -0.84 -4.30
CA LEU A 109 27.48 -1.15 -4.65
C LEU A 109 26.86 -0.13 -5.62
N PHE A 110 27.23 1.14 -5.45
CA PHE A 110 26.68 2.27 -6.20
C PHE A 110 27.66 2.85 -7.21
N GLN A 111 28.78 2.16 -7.51
CA GLN A 111 29.81 2.62 -8.44
C GLN A 111 30.25 4.08 -8.17
N GLN A 112 30.56 4.36 -6.90
CA GLN A 112 30.89 5.69 -6.42
C GLN A 112 32.31 6.09 -6.84
N ARG A 113 32.43 7.28 -7.45
CA ARG A 113 33.68 7.88 -7.96
C ARG A 113 34.65 8.30 -6.85
N ASP A 114 35.95 8.31 -7.15
CA ASP A 114 36.99 8.86 -6.26
C ASP A 114 37.15 10.38 -6.47
N ASN A 115 36.11 11.14 -6.10
CA ASN A 115 36.06 12.59 -6.31
C ASN A 115 35.87 13.37 -4.99
N GLY A 116 36.06 12.71 -3.85
CA GLY A 116 35.89 13.28 -2.51
C GLY A 116 34.43 13.40 -2.04
N ALA A 117 33.43 13.14 -2.88
CA ALA A 117 32.01 13.22 -2.48
C ALA A 117 31.49 11.97 -1.76
N TRP A 118 32.18 10.84 -1.92
CA TRP A 118 31.69 9.51 -1.53
C TRP A 118 32.52 8.82 -0.43
N GLY A 119 33.44 9.56 0.19
CA GLY A 119 34.36 9.03 1.20
C GLY A 119 35.62 8.40 0.62
N SER A 120 36.36 7.70 1.48
CA SER A 120 37.59 7.00 1.14
C SER A 120 37.33 5.75 0.27
N TYR A 121 38.39 5.14 -0.25
CA TYR A 121 38.29 3.84 -0.92
C TYR A 121 37.62 2.78 -0.03
N ALA A 122 38.00 2.70 1.24
CA ALA A 122 37.42 1.74 2.19
C ALA A 122 35.92 1.99 2.41
N ASP A 123 35.50 3.27 2.49
CA ASP A 123 34.10 3.65 2.65
C ASP A 123 33.24 3.23 1.45
N ARG A 124 33.77 3.37 0.23
CA ARG A 124 33.08 2.98 -1.00
C ARG A 124 32.99 1.47 -1.16
N MET A 125 33.96 0.72 -0.62
CA MET A 125 33.96 -0.75 -0.64
C MET A 125 33.10 -1.36 0.48
N ASP A 126 32.75 -0.61 1.52
CA ASP A 126 31.85 -1.09 2.56
C ASP A 126 30.37 -0.95 2.13
N PRO A 127 29.58 -2.05 2.12
CA PRO A 127 28.16 -2.02 1.74
C PRO A 127 27.31 -1.03 2.53
N THR A 128 27.55 -0.89 3.82
CA THR A 128 26.75 -0.05 4.72
C THR A 128 27.13 1.41 4.57
N ILE A 129 28.42 1.71 4.51
CA ILE A 129 28.93 3.09 4.37
C ILE A 129 28.62 3.64 2.97
N SER A 130 28.87 2.86 1.92
CA SER A 130 28.54 3.27 0.54
C SER A 130 27.04 3.55 0.37
N ALA A 131 26.16 2.72 0.95
CA ALA A 131 24.72 2.95 0.98
C ALA A 131 24.34 4.20 1.79
N THR A 132 24.93 4.39 2.98
CA THR A 132 24.74 5.59 3.80
C THR A 132 25.08 6.86 3.02
N ASN A 133 26.18 6.85 2.27
CA ASN A 133 26.59 7.99 1.45
C ASN A 133 25.62 8.26 0.30
N PHE A 134 25.16 7.21 -0.40
CA PHE A 134 24.13 7.34 -1.44
C PHE A 134 22.83 7.93 -0.88
N ILE A 135 22.35 7.42 0.25
CA ILE A 135 21.09 7.85 0.86
C ILE A 135 21.16 9.31 1.32
N LYS A 136 22.29 9.73 1.91
CA LYS A 136 22.53 11.15 2.24
C LYS A 136 22.53 12.04 1.01
N ALA A 137 22.97 11.55 -0.14
CA ALA A 137 22.89 12.28 -1.40
C ALA A 137 21.46 12.32 -1.95
N LEU A 138 20.71 11.21 -1.86
CA LEU A 138 19.29 11.14 -2.24
C LEU A 138 18.44 12.13 -1.44
N GLN A 139 18.60 12.17 -0.12
CA GLN A 139 17.86 13.11 0.75
C GLN A 139 18.17 14.59 0.48
N LYS A 140 19.27 14.90 -0.21
CA LYS A 140 19.61 16.28 -0.66
C LYS A 140 18.94 16.66 -1.98
N VAL A 141 18.34 15.71 -2.69
CA VAL A 141 17.58 15.98 -3.92
C VAL A 141 16.21 16.52 -3.53
N GLU A 142 15.94 17.79 -3.81
CA GLU A 142 14.66 18.42 -3.48
C GLU A 142 13.48 17.67 -4.12
N GLY A 143 12.51 17.29 -3.29
CA GLY A 143 11.29 16.61 -3.72
C GLY A 143 11.51 15.21 -4.29
N TRP A 144 12.63 14.54 -3.98
CA TRP A 144 12.93 13.19 -4.48
C TRP A 144 11.81 12.19 -4.19
N GLU A 145 11.07 12.38 -3.10
CA GLU A 145 9.92 11.57 -2.70
C GLU A 145 8.78 11.64 -3.72
N LEU A 146 8.66 12.75 -4.44
CA LEU A 146 7.61 13.01 -5.44
C LEU A 146 8.06 12.64 -6.85
N LEU A 147 9.36 12.39 -7.05
CA LEU A 147 9.88 11.97 -8.35
C LEU A 147 9.57 10.49 -8.62
N GLU A 148 9.55 10.16 -9.92
CA GLU A 148 9.67 8.77 -10.35
C GLU A 148 10.98 8.18 -9.79
N PRO A 149 10.97 6.92 -9.30
CA PRO A 149 12.14 6.28 -8.70
C PRO A 149 13.42 6.40 -9.54
N THR A 150 13.33 6.15 -10.84
CA THR A 150 14.47 6.26 -11.77
C THR A 150 15.03 7.67 -11.85
N LEU A 151 14.17 8.70 -11.83
CA LEU A 151 14.58 10.10 -11.87
C LEU A 151 15.23 10.54 -10.56
N ALA A 152 14.74 10.04 -9.42
CA ALA A 152 15.37 10.28 -8.11
C ALA A 152 16.78 9.66 -8.07
N GLY A 153 16.93 8.40 -8.49
CA GLY A 153 18.24 7.73 -8.59
C GLY A 153 19.18 8.42 -9.58
N ASN A 154 18.68 8.80 -10.76
CA ASN A 154 19.44 9.53 -11.77
C ASN A 154 19.92 10.89 -11.25
N LYS A 155 19.13 11.65 -10.48
CA LYS A 155 19.59 12.93 -9.94
C LYS A 155 20.77 12.80 -8.98
N VAL A 156 20.89 11.67 -8.29
CA VAL A 156 22.03 11.35 -7.43
C VAL A 156 23.25 10.93 -8.26
N GLN A 157 23.06 9.94 -9.15
CA GLN A 157 24.16 9.30 -9.89
C GLN A 157 24.61 10.08 -11.13
N ARG A 158 23.72 10.89 -11.69
CA ARG A 158 23.92 11.74 -12.87
C ARG A 158 24.41 10.98 -14.10
N ASN A 159 23.90 9.77 -14.31
CA ASN A 159 24.15 9.01 -15.54
C ASN A 159 23.45 9.66 -16.74
N ALA A 160 23.90 9.30 -17.96
CA ALA A 160 23.44 9.95 -19.20
C ALA A 160 21.98 9.64 -19.56
N ASP A 161 21.44 8.51 -19.09
CA ASP A 161 20.07 8.07 -19.35
C ASP A 161 19.22 8.18 -18.06
N PRO A 162 18.30 9.17 -17.97
CA PRO A 162 17.40 9.34 -16.82
C PRO A 162 16.53 8.13 -16.46
N TYR A 163 16.29 7.24 -17.43
CA TYR A 163 15.45 6.05 -17.28
C TYR A 163 16.24 4.75 -17.11
N HIS A 164 17.57 4.84 -16.99
CA HIS A 164 18.47 3.69 -16.86
C HIS A 164 18.04 2.71 -15.76
N TYR A 165 17.54 3.21 -14.63
CA TYR A 165 17.18 2.39 -13.48
C TYR A 165 15.76 1.83 -13.53
N GLN A 166 14.89 2.36 -14.41
CA GLN A 166 13.46 2.04 -14.44
C GLN A 166 13.19 0.53 -14.49
N LYS A 167 13.97 -0.19 -15.30
CA LYS A 167 13.83 -1.63 -15.48
C LYS A 167 14.15 -2.48 -14.24
N TYR A 168 14.87 -1.94 -13.26
CA TYR A 168 15.23 -2.65 -12.02
C TYR A 168 14.26 -2.36 -10.86
N TRP A 169 13.28 -1.48 -11.08
CA TRP A 169 12.31 -1.11 -10.05
C TRP A 169 11.50 -2.32 -9.54
N PRO A 170 10.96 -3.21 -10.39
CA PRO A 170 10.22 -4.39 -9.92
C PRO A 170 11.06 -5.30 -9.02
N GLU A 171 12.32 -5.55 -9.39
CA GLU A 171 13.26 -6.38 -8.64
C GLU A 171 13.66 -5.75 -7.31
N ALA A 172 13.82 -4.42 -7.27
CA ALA A 172 14.12 -3.70 -6.04
C ALA A 172 12.97 -3.80 -5.03
N VAL A 173 11.72 -3.65 -5.50
CA VAL A 173 10.52 -3.84 -4.68
C VAL A 173 10.47 -5.28 -4.14
N LYS A 174 10.66 -6.29 -5.00
CA LYS A 174 10.70 -7.72 -4.62
C LYS A 174 11.72 -7.99 -3.50
N LEU A 175 12.93 -7.46 -3.63
CA LEU A 175 14.01 -7.68 -2.66
C LEU A 175 13.76 -6.99 -1.33
N VAL A 176 13.31 -5.73 -1.35
CA VAL A 176 13.00 -4.99 -0.12
C VAL A 176 11.86 -5.66 0.65
N GLN A 177 10.83 -6.13 -0.05
CA GLN A 177 9.73 -6.91 0.56
C GLN A 177 10.26 -8.20 1.21
N ALA A 178 10.97 -9.04 0.46
CA ALA A 178 11.47 -10.33 0.97
C ALA A 178 12.42 -10.18 2.18
N LEU A 179 13.18 -9.09 2.25
CA LEU A 179 14.11 -8.82 3.35
C LEU A 179 13.46 -8.08 4.53
N SER A 180 12.31 -7.44 4.33
CA SER A 180 11.53 -6.81 5.41
C SER A 180 10.71 -7.85 6.19
N ASP A 181 10.29 -8.93 5.52
CA ASP A 181 9.48 -10.03 6.07
C ASP A 181 10.32 -11.15 6.71
N GLY A 182 11.62 -10.91 6.95
CA GLY A 182 12.58 -11.83 7.57
C GLY A 182 12.32 -12.17 9.04
N LYS A 183 11.06 -12.22 9.47
CA LYS A 183 10.47 -13.00 10.56
C LYS A 183 8.96 -13.10 10.26
N PHE A 184 8.42 -14.27 9.91
CA PHE A 184 7.17 -14.77 10.52
C PHE A 184 6.93 -16.25 10.15
N SER A 185 6.84 -17.03 11.22
CA SER A 185 6.34 -18.41 11.22
C SER A 185 4.89 -18.41 10.76
N LEU A 186 4.52 -19.38 9.91
CA LEU A 186 3.15 -19.71 9.57
C LEU A 186 2.46 -20.37 10.75
N GLU A 187 2.13 -19.61 11.80
CA GLU A 187 1.11 -20.02 12.76
C GLU A 187 0.30 -18.80 13.20
N GLY A 188 -0.94 -18.75 12.68
CA GLY A 188 -2.11 -18.08 13.25
C GLY A 188 -1.98 -16.63 13.69
N SER A 189 -2.62 -15.72 12.96
CA SER A 189 -3.45 -14.67 13.57
C SER A 189 -4.33 -14.03 12.49
N ASP A 190 -5.62 -14.33 12.58
CA ASP A 190 -6.70 -13.51 12.05
C ASP A 190 -6.56 -12.08 12.58
N CYS A 191 -5.96 -11.20 11.80
CA CYS A 191 -6.21 -9.78 11.90
C CYS A 191 -7.26 -9.42 10.86
N ALA A 192 -8.52 -9.53 11.26
CA ALA A 192 -9.65 -8.99 10.52
C ALA A 192 -9.35 -7.53 10.12
N ILE A 193 -9.43 -7.25 8.82
CA ILE A 193 -9.43 -5.90 8.27
C ILE A 193 -10.60 -5.14 8.92
N PRO A 194 -10.40 -3.94 9.51
CA PRO A 194 -11.50 -3.10 9.97
C PRO A 194 -12.33 -2.63 8.78
N GLY A 195 -13.44 -3.33 8.54
CA GLY A 195 -14.40 -3.05 7.48
C GLY A 195 -15.15 -4.33 7.18
N LYS A 196 -16.40 -4.45 7.64
CA LYS A 196 -17.21 -5.65 7.41
C LYS A 196 -17.43 -5.82 5.89
N THR A 197 -16.63 -6.65 5.22
CA THR A 197 -17.03 -7.27 3.96
C THR A 197 -18.19 -8.23 4.29
N GLY A 198 -19.35 -8.05 3.66
CA GLY A 198 -20.34 -9.13 3.57
C GLY A 198 -21.81 -8.87 3.90
N ALA A 199 -22.26 -7.65 4.16
CA ALA A 199 -23.69 -7.36 4.34
C ALA A 199 -24.40 -6.98 3.02
N GLY A 200 -24.40 -7.90 2.04
CA GLY A 200 -25.05 -7.66 0.74
C GLY A 200 -24.46 -6.47 -0.02
N ASP A 201 -25.31 -5.76 -0.77
CA ASP A 201 -24.94 -4.59 -1.55
C ASP A 201 -24.92 -3.30 -0.70
N ASP A 202 -23.74 -2.98 -0.18
CA ASP A 202 -23.42 -1.83 0.65
C ASP A 202 -22.74 -0.68 -0.12
N TYR A 203 -22.68 -0.79 -1.46
CA TYR A 203 -22.17 0.27 -2.31
C TYR A 203 -23.06 1.52 -2.20
N PRO A 204 -22.51 2.70 -1.83
CA PRO A 204 -23.31 3.90 -1.51
C PRO A 204 -24.13 4.43 -2.69
N TRP A 205 -23.71 4.10 -3.91
CA TRP A 205 -24.27 4.62 -5.15
C TRP A 205 -24.98 3.55 -5.99
N LYS A 206 -25.48 2.50 -5.34
CA LYS A 206 -26.19 1.38 -6.00
C LYS A 206 -27.41 1.80 -6.82
N ASP A 207 -28.08 2.88 -6.39
CA ASP A 207 -29.27 3.43 -7.06
C ASP A 207 -28.92 4.58 -8.03
N SER A 208 -27.64 4.94 -8.17
CA SER A 208 -27.22 5.99 -9.09
C SER A 208 -27.43 5.57 -10.55
N PRO A 209 -27.74 6.53 -11.44
CA PRO A 209 -27.92 6.24 -12.85
C PRO A 209 -26.58 5.85 -13.50
N THR A 210 -26.63 4.81 -14.34
CA THR A 210 -25.47 4.38 -15.13
C THR A 210 -25.24 5.32 -16.31
N TRP A 211 -24.01 5.37 -16.82
CA TRP A 211 -23.69 6.14 -18.03
C TRP A 211 -24.44 5.64 -19.28
N VAL A 212 -24.87 4.36 -19.30
CA VAL A 212 -25.70 3.80 -20.37
C VAL A 212 -27.12 4.40 -20.35
N GLN A 213 -27.65 4.72 -19.16
CA GLN A 213 -29.00 5.26 -18.99
C GLN A 213 -29.08 6.77 -19.30
N ILE A 214 -28.07 7.54 -18.87
CA ILE A 214 -28.13 9.01 -18.91
C ILE A 214 -27.00 9.67 -19.72
N GLY A 215 -26.16 8.87 -20.37
CA GLY A 215 -24.97 9.31 -21.06
C GLY A 215 -23.78 9.55 -20.12
N ALA A 216 -22.58 9.60 -20.71
CA ALA A 216 -21.33 9.88 -20.01
C ALA A 216 -21.22 11.37 -19.61
N ASN A 217 -21.54 11.67 -18.35
CA ASN A 217 -21.49 13.02 -17.79
C ASN A 217 -21.26 13.00 -16.26
N ASP A 218 -21.18 14.18 -15.64
CA ASP A 218 -20.95 14.34 -14.20
C ASP A 218 -22.02 13.65 -13.35
N ALA A 219 -23.28 13.61 -13.79
CA ALA A 219 -24.37 12.96 -13.06
C ALA A 219 -24.29 11.42 -13.09
N SER A 220 -23.50 10.86 -14.03
CA SER A 220 -23.19 9.43 -14.10
C SER A 220 -21.85 9.06 -13.43
N THR A 221 -21.15 10.03 -12.85
CA THR A 221 -19.78 9.87 -12.32
C THR A 221 -19.76 9.97 -10.80
N SER A 222 -19.07 9.02 -10.15
CA SER A 222 -18.86 8.99 -8.72
C SER A 222 -17.81 10.00 -8.25
N PRO A 223 -17.78 10.32 -6.94
CA PRO A 223 -16.68 11.08 -6.34
C PRO A 223 -15.28 10.47 -6.50
N LEU A 224 -15.18 9.18 -6.87
CA LEU A 224 -13.91 8.53 -7.19
C LEU A 224 -13.42 8.82 -8.62
N ASN A 225 -14.21 9.56 -9.40
CA ASN A 225 -14.03 9.84 -10.83
C ASN A 225 -14.09 8.61 -11.73
N PHE A 226 -14.98 7.66 -11.41
CA PHE A 226 -15.40 6.57 -12.29
C PHE A 226 -16.91 6.63 -12.53
N TYR A 227 -17.42 5.97 -13.57
CA TYR A 227 -18.87 5.87 -13.75
C TYR A 227 -19.50 4.98 -12.68
N TYR A 228 -20.66 5.39 -12.19
CA TYR A 228 -21.38 4.63 -11.17
C TYR A 228 -21.65 3.20 -11.63
N ARG A 229 -21.58 2.27 -10.67
CA ARG A 229 -21.95 0.86 -10.85
C ARG A 229 -21.10 0.12 -11.87
N GLU A 230 -19.93 0.68 -12.23
CA GLU A 230 -18.87 -0.02 -12.94
C GLU A 230 -18.00 -0.85 -11.99
N CYS A 231 -17.35 -1.87 -12.54
CA CYS A 231 -16.46 -2.75 -11.78
C CYS A 231 -15.32 -1.98 -11.09
N VAL A 232 -14.73 -1.03 -11.81
CA VAL A 232 -13.63 -0.18 -11.35
C VAL A 232 -14.05 0.80 -10.25
N ASP A 233 -15.29 1.30 -10.29
CA ASP A 233 -15.78 2.24 -9.28
C ASP A 233 -16.03 1.54 -7.95
N PHE A 234 -16.75 0.40 -8.00
CA PHE A 234 -16.99 -0.42 -6.83
C PHE A 234 -15.69 -0.92 -6.20
N ALA A 235 -14.76 -1.43 -7.00
CA ALA A 235 -13.49 -1.95 -6.49
C ALA A 235 -12.66 -0.84 -5.81
N LEU A 236 -12.60 0.37 -6.38
CA LEU A 236 -11.83 1.48 -5.79
C LEU A 236 -12.52 2.02 -4.54
N TRP A 237 -13.85 2.02 -4.51
CA TRP A 237 -14.61 2.34 -3.30
C TRP A 237 -14.30 1.35 -2.17
N ARG A 238 -14.31 0.05 -2.46
CA ARG A 238 -13.99 -0.99 -1.47
C ARG A 238 -12.54 -0.87 -0.97
N VAL A 239 -11.61 -0.56 -1.87
CA VAL A 239 -10.20 -0.28 -1.50
C VAL A 239 -10.12 0.92 -0.55
N ASN A 240 -10.83 2.01 -0.83
CA ASN A 240 -10.89 3.16 0.08
C ASN A 240 -11.49 2.75 1.44
N GLN A 241 -12.60 2.01 1.45
CA GLN A 241 -13.26 1.53 2.67
C GLN A 241 -12.28 0.73 3.55
N GLN A 242 -11.59 -0.25 2.97
CA GLN A 242 -10.62 -1.12 3.66
C GLN A 242 -9.39 -0.34 4.15
N MET A 243 -9.05 0.74 3.46
CA MET A 243 -7.96 1.65 3.83
C MET A 243 -8.42 2.76 4.79
N GLY A 244 -9.61 2.62 5.38
CA GLY A 244 -10.17 3.52 6.40
C GLY A 244 -10.78 4.82 5.87
N SER A 245 -10.96 4.94 4.56
CA SER A 245 -11.57 6.10 3.89
C SER A 245 -13.00 5.73 3.46
N THR A 246 -13.98 5.98 4.33
CA THR A 246 -15.37 5.57 4.12
C THR A 246 -16.29 6.68 3.60
N GLY A 247 -15.74 7.85 3.30
CA GLY A 247 -16.47 9.00 2.78
C GLY A 247 -15.53 10.07 2.24
N GLU A 248 -16.10 11.12 1.66
CA GLU A 248 -15.32 12.21 1.09
C GLU A 248 -14.59 13.05 2.16
N PRO A 249 -13.38 13.54 1.87
CA PRO A 249 -12.60 13.27 0.66
C PRO A 249 -12.01 11.85 0.69
N PHE A 250 -12.17 11.12 -0.43
CA PHE A 250 -11.62 9.77 -0.54
C PHE A 250 -10.09 9.80 -0.66
N LYS A 251 -9.42 8.83 -0.02
CA LYS A 251 -7.96 8.71 0.00
C LYS A 251 -7.37 8.40 -1.38
N PHE A 252 -8.08 7.61 -2.18
CA PHE A 252 -7.65 7.18 -3.50
C PHE A 252 -8.72 7.51 -4.54
N LEU A 253 -8.30 8.21 -5.61
CA LEU A 253 -9.17 8.60 -6.73
C LEU A 253 -8.60 8.04 -8.02
N ASN A 254 -9.46 7.82 -9.03
CA ASN A 254 -9.05 7.37 -10.35
C ASN A 254 -7.90 8.23 -10.92
N GLY A 255 -7.99 9.55 -10.78
CA GLY A 255 -7.02 10.50 -11.32
C GLY A 255 -5.70 10.62 -10.55
N SER A 256 -5.60 10.09 -9.33
CA SER A 256 -4.42 10.28 -8.45
C SER A 256 -3.92 8.99 -7.82
N PHE A 257 -4.52 7.84 -8.15
CA PHE A 257 -4.12 6.56 -7.59
C PHE A 257 -2.67 6.23 -7.96
N ARG A 258 -2.29 6.46 -9.21
CA ARG A 258 -0.99 6.07 -9.74
C ARG A 258 0.02 7.20 -9.55
N PRO A 259 1.24 6.90 -9.08
CA PRO A 259 2.27 7.91 -8.91
C PRO A 259 2.88 8.42 -10.23
N ASP A 260 2.60 7.77 -11.36
CA ASP A 260 3.04 8.18 -12.70
C ASP A 260 2.12 9.22 -13.37
N GLY A 261 1.12 9.73 -12.64
CA GLY A 261 0.18 10.73 -13.14
C GLY A 261 -0.85 10.19 -14.14
N GLN A 262 -0.81 8.90 -14.47
CA GLN A 262 -1.85 8.28 -15.28
C GLN A 262 -3.10 8.01 -14.43
N ARG A 263 -4.25 7.92 -15.09
CA ARG A 263 -5.48 7.46 -14.44
C ARG A 263 -5.40 5.97 -14.16
N LEU A 264 -6.03 5.52 -13.08
CA LEU A 264 -6.19 4.09 -12.81
C LEU A 264 -7.00 3.41 -13.91
N GLY A 265 -7.96 4.12 -14.50
CA GLY A 265 -8.59 3.76 -15.77
C GLY A 265 -9.46 2.50 -15.72
N SER A 266 -9.69 1.90 -16.89
CA SER A 266 -10.38 0.62 -17.01
C SER A 266 -9.57 -0.51 -16.35
N ALA A 267 -10.19 -1.67 -16.13
CA ALA A 267 -9.53 -2.79 -15.49
C ALA A 267 -8.18 -3.16 -16.13
N VAL A 268 -7.98 -2.99 -17.45
CA VAL A 268 -6.67 -3.15 -18.15
C VAL A 268 -5.49 -2.55 -17.38
N THR A 269 -5.63 -1.33 -16.86
CA THR A 269 -4.54 -0.57 -16.25
C THR A 269 -4.41 -0.76 -14.74
N TRP A 270 -5.26 -1.59 -14.12
CA TRP A 270 -5.28 -1.76 -12.67
C TRP A 270 -4.06 -2.47 -12.12
N LYS A 271 -3.66 -3.59 -12.73
CA LYS A 271 -2.45 -4.30 -12.29
C LYS A 271 -1.22 -3.41 -12.41
N SER A 272 -1.03 -2.76 -13.56
CA SER A 272 0.10 -1.83 -13.73
C SER A 272 0.00 -0.62 -12.80
N GLY A 273 -1.21 -0.23 -12.39
CA GLY A 273 -1.44 0.84 -11.42
C GLY A 273 -1.02 0.44 -10.01
N TRP A 274 -1.33 -0.79 -9.60
CA TRP A 274 -0.84 -1.40 -8.37
C TRP A 274 0.68 -1.50 -8.36
N ASP A 275 1.25 -2.05 -9.44
CA ASP A 275 2.69 -2.21 -9.61
C ASP A 275 3.39 -0.84 -9.55
N ALA A 276 2.86 0.17 -10.26
CA ALA A 276 3.38 1.54 -10.23
C ALA A 276 3.29 2.17 -8.83
N LYS A 277 2.21 1.90 -8.09
CA LYS A 277 2.03 2.34 -6.70
C LYS A 277 2.94 1.62 -5.71
N GLY A 278 3.61 0.53 -6.14
CA GLY A 278 4.44 -0.32 -5.29
C GLY A 278 3.62 -1.23 -4.38
N TRP A 279 2.33 -1.43 -4.68
CA TRP A 279 1.46 -2.30 -3.91
C TRP A 279 1.60 -3.74 -4.38
N PRO A 280 1.59 -4.73 -3.46
CA PRO A 280 1.92 -6.10 -3.82
C PRO A 280 0.83 -6.74 -4.68
N THR A 281 1.24 -7.64 -5.57
CA THR A 281 0.35 -8.46 -6.40
C THR A 281 0.76 -9.92 -6.30
N GLY A 282 -0.14 -10.87 -6.60
CA GLY A 282 0.16 -12.30 -6.53
C GLY A 282 -0.95 -13.18 -7.09
N SER A 283 -0.87 -14.48 -6.81
CA SER A 283 -1.78 -15.51 -7.32
C SER A 283 -2.66 -16.14 -6.25
N VAL A 284 -2.49 -15.76 -4.98
CA VAL A 284 -3.23 -16.34 -3.85
C VAL A 284 -4.36 -15.40 -3.46
N PRO A 285 -5.63 -15.85 -3.42
CA PRO A 285 -6.73 -15.01 -2.97
C PRO A 285 -6.55 -14.64 -1.49
N ARG A 286 -6.75 -13.37 -1.18
CA ARG A 286 -6.79 -12.87 0.22
C ARG A 286 -8.05 -12.06 0.39
N VAL A 287 -8.78 -12.24 1.50
CA VAL A 287 -9.95 -11.40 1.80
C VAL A 287 -9.56 -9.93 1.69
N GLY A 288 -10.33 -9.19 0.91
CA GLY A 288 -10.16 -7.79 0.60
C GLY A 288 -9.18 -7.44 -0.51
N SER A 289 -8.43 -8.40 -1.05
CA SER A 289 -7.65 -8.15 -2.27
C SER A 289 -8.54 -7.89 -3.48
N VAL A 290 -8.07 -7.04 -4.39
CA VAL A 290 -8.74 -6.83 -5.68
C VAL A 290 -8.44 -8.02 -6.57
N VAL A 291 -9.46 -8.64 -7.11
CA VAL A 291 -9.33 -9.67 -8.15
C VAL A 291 -9.15 -8.95 -9.48
N TRP A 292 -8.12 -9.29 -10.24
CA TRP A 292 -7.85 -8.70 -11.54
C TRP A 292 -7.88 -9.74 -12.65
N TYR A 293 -8.74 -9.48 -13.63
CA TYR A 293 -8.85 -10.27 -14.86
C TYR A 293 -8.30 -9.46 -16.02
N ALA A 294 -7.27 -10.00 -16.68
CA ALA A 294 -6.84 -9.49 -17.96
C ALA A 294 -7.97 -9.62 -19.00
N PRO A 295 -7.96 -8.83 -20.08
CA PRO A 295 -8.98 -8.91 -21.12
C PRO A 295 -9.20 -10.34 -21.63
N GLY A 296 -10.46 -10.78 -21.65
CA GLY A 296 -10.87 -12.12 -22.10
C GLY A 296 -10.61 -13.26 -21.12
N THR A 297 -10.01 -12.99 -19.95
CA THR A 297 -9.74 -14.03 -18.94
C THR A 297 -10.95 -14.27 -18.04
N GLY A 298 -11.30 -15.53 -17.75
CA GLY A 298 -12.37 -15.85 -16.80
C GLY A 298 -13.76 -15.35 -17.21
N GLY A 299 -13.98 -15.11 -18.52
CA GLY A 299 -15.21 -14.51 -19.03
C GLY A 299 -15.29 -12.99 -18.91
N ALA A 300 -14.19 -12.32 -18.54
CA ALA A 300 -14.09 -10.86 -18.54
C ALA A 300 -14.17 -10.28 -19.95
N ASP A 301 -14.52 -8.99 -20.03
CA ASP A 301 -14.61 -8.28 -21.30
C ASP A 301 -13.27 -8.37 -22.09
N PRO A 302 -13.31 -8.72 -23.40
CA PRO A 302 -12.11 -8.94 -24.20
C PRO A 302 -11.32 -7.66 -24.51
N THR A 303 -11.90 -6.49 -24.27
CA THR A 303 -11.26 -5.18 -24.47
C THR A 303 -10.79 -4.59 -23.14
N TYR A 304 -11.63 -4.66 -22.11
CA TYR A 304 -11.44 -3.91 -20.87
C TYR A 304 -10.99 -4.76 -19.68
N GLY A 305 -11.07 -6.09 -19.77
CA GLY A 305 -10.85 -6.96 -18.61
C GLY A 305 -11.93 -6.76 -17.55
N HIS A 306 -11.61 -7.14 -16.30
CA HIS A 306 -12.53 -6.97 -15.18
C HIS A 306 -11.79 -6.85 -13.85
N VAL A 307 -12.41 -6.17 -12.87
CA VAL A 307 -11.96 -6.17 -11.49
C VAL A 307 -13.11 -6.47 -10.52
N ALA A 308 -12.79 -7.19 -9.45
CA ALA A 308 -13.70 -7.50 -8.36
C ALA A 308 -12.94 -7.45 -7.03
N VAL A 309 -13.57 -7.78 -5.91
CA VAL A 309 -12.91 -7.87 -4.61
C VAL A 309 -13.17 -9.22 -3.97
N VAL A 310 -12.14 -9.84 -3.39
CA VAL A 310 -12.28 -11.09 -2.65
C VAL A 310 -13.05 -10.82 -1.37
N LYS A 311 -14.25 -11.40 -1.27
CA LYS A 311 -15.14 -11.32 -0.11
C LYS A 311 -14.83 -12.39 0.93
N GLU A 312 -14.49 -13.59 0.48
CA GLU A 312 -14.25 -14.77 1.31
C GLU A 312 -13.28 -15.70 0.60
N VAL A 313 -12.44 -16.42 1.33
CA VAL A 313 -11.58 -17.50 0.80
C VAL A 313 -12.03 -18.80 1.46
N LYS A 314 -12.23 -19.86 0.67
CA LYS A 314 -12.71 -21.15 1.14
C LYS A 314 -11.57 -22.16 1.26
N ASP A 315 -11.76 -23.16 2.11
CA ASP A 315 -10.78 -24.21 2.35
C ASP A 315 -10.55 -25.13 1.13
N ASP A 316 -11.48 -25.15 0.17
CA ASP A 316 -11.41 -25.96 -1.05
C ASP A 316 -10.56 -25.34 -2.18
N GLY A 317 -9.87 -24.23 -1.89
CA GLY A 317 -9.05 -23.50 -2.87
C GLY A 317 -9.85 -22.55 -3.77
N THR A 318 -11.16 -22.44 -3.58
CA THR A 318 -11.99 -21.42 -4.24
C THR A 318 -12.13 -20.18 -3.35
N TYR A 319 -12.62 -19.10 -3.92
CA TYR A 319 -12.92 -17.87 -3.19
C TYR A 319 -14.23 -17.26 -3.68
N VAL A 320 -14.89 -16.49 -2.83
CA VAL A 320 -16.06 -15.69 -3.22
C VAL A 320 -15.56 -14.30 -3.59
N GLU A 321 -15.87 -13.86 -4.80
CA GLU A 321 -15.71 -12.45 -5.16
C GLU A 321 -17.05 -11.71 -5.10
N GLU A 322 -16.93 -10.41 -4.88
CA GLU A 322 -18.01 -9.45 -5.01
C GLU A 322 -17.61 -8.33 -5.96
N GLY A 323 -18.59 -7.80 -6.69
CA GLY A 323 -18.33 -6.78 -7.69
C GLY A 323 -19.60 -6.18 -8.27
N TYR A 324 -19.38 -5.27 -9.22
CA TYR A 324 -20.40 -4.68 -10.06
C TYR A 324 -20.03 -4.92 -11.53
N ASN A 325 -21.02 -4.90 -12.41
CA ASN A 325 -20.83 -5.00 -13.86
C ASN A 325 -19.96 -6.18 -14.34
N GLY A 326 -20.05 -7.33 -13.64
CA GLY A 326 -19.34 -8.56 -13.99
C GLY A 326 -20.23 -9.65 -14.61
N ASN A 327 -21.53 -9.37 -14.75
CA ASN A 327 -22.53 -10.25 -15.35
C ASN A 327 -23.00 -9.67 -16.69
N PRO A 328 -23.46 -10.52 -17.62
CA PRO A 328 -24.06 -10.05 -18.86
C PRO A 328 -25.43 -9.39 -18.61
N PRO A 329 -25.91 -8.54 -19.54
CA PRO A 329 -27.26 -8.01 -19.50
C PRO A 329 -28.32 -9.12 -19.40
N PRO A 330 -29.41 -8.90 -18.64
CA PRO A 330 -29.82 -7.64 -17.99
C PRO A 330 -29.24 -7.41 -16.59
N ASP A 331 -28.39 -8.32 -16.10
CA ASP A 331 -27.82 -8.26 -14.75
C ASP A 331 -26.51 -7.48 -14.71
N ASP A 332 -26.13 -6.84 -15.82
CA ASP A 332 -25.01 -5.92 -15.92
C ASP A 332 -25.25 -4.68 -15.04
N HIS A 333 -24.17 -4.03 -14.60
CA HIS A 333 -24.22 -2.90 -13.67
C HIS A 333 -24.96 -3.15 -12.33
N ASN A 334 -25.19 -4.41 -11.95
CA ASN A 334 -25.75 -4.77 -10.65
C ASN A 334 -24.70 -5.42 -9.75
N TYR A 335 -24.89 -5.33 -8.44
CA TYR A 335 -24.06 -6.04 -7.47
C TYR A 335 -24.18 -7.55 -7.68
N TYR A 336 -23.05 -8.24 -7.62
CA TYR A 336 -23.03 -9.69 -7.69
C TYR A 336 -22.05 -10.27 -6.67
N THR A 337 -22.27 -11.54 -6.35
CA THR A 337 -21.25 -12.39 -5.75
C THR A 337 -21.19 -13.70 -6.50
N ARG A 338 -20.00 -14.29 -6.63
CA ARG A 338 -19.83 -15.62 -7.22
C ARG A 338 -18.62 -16.34 -6.62
N THR A 339 -18.68 -17.66 -6.61
CA THR A 339 -17.53 -18.50 -6.24
C THR A 339 -16.68 -18.75 -7.48
N VAL A 340 -15.37 -18.53 -7.37
CA VAL A 340 -14.40 -18.66 -8.45
C VAL A 340 -13.21 -19.50 -7.98
N SER A 341 -12.64 -20.30 -8.87
CA SER A 341 -11.40 -21.03 -8.60
C SER A 341 -10.21 -20.08 -8.65
N SER A 342 -9.24 -20.24 -7.74
CA SER A 342 -8.11 -19.31 -7.60
C SER A 342 -7.19 -19.21 -8.82
N ASP A 343 -7.25 -20.19 -9.73
CA ASP A 343 -6.48 -20.25 -10.97
C ASP A 343 -7.13 -19.52 -12.16
N VAL A 344 -8.37 -19.05 -12.02
CA VAL A 344 -9.10 -18.35 -13.09
C VAL A 344 -8.64 -16.89 -13.27
N PRO A 345 -8.48 -16.08 -12.21
CA PRO A 345 -8.04 -14.69 -12.36
C PRO A 345 -6.59 -14.58 -12.81
N SER A 346 -6.26 -13.46 -13.44
CA SER A 346 -4.89 -13.20 -13.88
C SER A 346 -3.99 -12.78 -12.72
N ALA A 347 -4.52 -12.09 -11.71
CA ALA A 347 -3.80 -11.73 -10.49
C ALA A 347 -4.77 -11.34 -9.36
N PHE A 348 -4.25 -11.34 -8.13
CA PHE A 348 -4.80 -10.66 -6.98
C PHE A 348 -3.93 -9.44 -6.66
N LEU A 349 -4.54 -8.28 -6.51
CA LEU A 349 -3.89 -7.03 -6.16
C LEU A 349 -4.14 -6.76 -4.67
N TYR A 350 -3.08 -6.79 -3.89
CA TYR A 350 -3.15 -6.74 -2.43
C TYR A 350 -3.12 -5.30 -1.93
N LEU A 351 -3.87 -5.03 -0.86
CA LEU A 351 -3.78 -3.76 -0.14
C LEU A 351 -2.62 -3.83 0.86
N PRO A 352 -1.89 -2.72 1.09
CA PRO A 352 -0.89 -2.66 2.15
C PRO A 352 -1.57 -2.76 3.52
N THR A 353 -1.02 -3.54 4.44
CA THR A 353 -1.52 -3.67 5.81
C THR A 353 -1.19 -2.42 6.63
N GLN A 354 -2.08 -2.01 7.55
CA GLN A 354 -2.12 -0.70 8.25
C GLN A 354 -0.88 -0.25 9.08
N GLU A 355 0.27 -0.90 9.03
CA GLU A 355 1.50 -0.43 9.72
C GLU A 355 2.33 0.57 8.89
N GLU A 356 1.66 1.51 8.23
CA GLU A 356 2.29 2.62 7.48
C GLU A 356 1.75 3.98 7.96
N LYS A 357 2.15 4.40 9.18
CA LYS A 357 2.01 5.80 9.63
C LYS A 357 3.34 6.52 9.62
#